data_AF-A0A929QIZ8-F1
#
_entry.id   AF-A0A929QIZ8-F1
#
_cell.length_a   1.000
_cell.length_b   1.000
_cell.length_c   1.000
_cell.angle_alpha   90.00
_cell.angle_beta   90.00
_cell.angle_gamma   90.00
#
_symmetry.space_group_name_H-M   'P 1'
#
loop_
_entity.id
_entity.type
_entity.pdbx_description
1 polymer ?
#
loop_
_entity_poly.entity_id
_entity_poly.type
_entity_poly.pdbx_seq_one_letter_code
_entity_poly.pdbx_strand_id
1 'polypeptide(L)'
;LVLIIGGLFLIVKSSMEIHANVTGKHEEAHESKSHPGFFATILEIGILDIVFSLDSVITAVGMAQHIDIMILAVIIAVGVMMFASKAISEFVDNNPTIKMLALAFLVLVGFALVLDGFGVHVPKGYIYFAMGFSLAVECLNIYARKRASRDQK
;
A
#
# COMPACT_ATOMS: atom_id res chain seq x y z
N LEU A 1 -20.90 -3.48 0.11
CA LEU A 1 -20.92 -1.99 0.07
C LEU A 1 -19.60 -1.38 0.55
N VAL A 2 -19.14 -1.67 1.79
CA VAL A 2 -17.88 -1.12 2.33
C VAL A 2 -16.66 -1.47 1.46
N LEU A 3 -16.54 -2.73 1.04
CA LEU A 3 -15.44 -3.19 0.15
C LEU A 3 -15.41 -2.45 -1.19
N ILE A 4 -16.58 -2.20 -1.80
CA ILE A 4 -16.70 -1.48 -3.07
C ILE A 4 -16.25 -0.03 -2.91
N ILE A 5 -16.74 0.65 -1.85
CA ILE A 5 -16.40 2.05 -1.59
C ILE A 5 -14.90 2.19 -1.27
N GLY A 6 -14.36 1.31 -0.42
CA GLY A 6 -12.93 1.26 -0.09
C GLY A 6 -12.08 0.98 -1.33
N GLY A 7 -12.46 -0.01 -2.14
CA GLY A 7 -11.75 -0.35 -3.37
C GLY A 7 -11.72 0.79 -4.38
N LEU A 8 -12.86 1.47 -4.59
CA LEU A 8 -12.94 2.62 -5.48
C LEU A 8 -12.10 3.80 -4.97
N PHE A 9 -12.11 4.05 -3.66
CA PHE A 9 -11.25 5.05 -3.03
C PHE A 9 -9.76 4.77 -3.31
N LEU A 10 -9.31 3.52 -3.14
CA LEU A 10 -7.92 3.14 -3.42
C LEU A 10 -7.54 3.34 -4.89
N ILE A 11 -8.39 2.94 -5.82
CA ILE A 11 -8.13 3.09 -7.26
C ILE A 11 -7.98 4.57 -7.63
N VAL A 12 -8.93 5.41 -7.24
CA VAL A 12 -8.94 6.84 -7.58
C VAL A 12 -7.72 7.54 -6.99
N LYS A 13 -7.49 7.37 -5.69
CA LYS A 13 -6.39 8.03 -4.96
C LYS A 13 -5.04 7.61 -5.52
N SER A 14 -4.82 6.31 -5.72
CA SER A 14 -3.54 5.80 -6.21
C SER A 14 -3.30 6.22 -7.67
N SER A 15 -4.34 6.24 -8.51
CA SER A 15 -4.25 6.75 -9.88
C SER A 15 -3.89 8.23 -9.94
N MET A 16 -4.50 9.06 -9.09
CA MET A 16 -4.15 10.49 -8.98
C MET A 16 -2.70 10.69 -8.54
N GLU A 17 -2.25 9.91 -7.55
CA GLU A 17 -0.87 9.97 -7.05
C GLU A 17 0.12 9.49 -8.13
N ILE A 18 -0.19 8.42 -8.86
CA ILE A 18 0.61 7.96 -10.01
C ILE A 18 0.73 9.06 -11.07
N HIS A 19 -0.39 9.69 -11.44
CA HIS A 19 -0.42 10.78 -12.42
C HIS A 19 0.43 11.97 -11.97
N ALA A 20 0.35 12.35 -10.69
CA ALA A 20 1.18 13.42 -10.11
C ALA A 20 2.68 13.08 -10.16
N ASN A 21 3.07 11.87 -9.74
CA ASN A 21 4.46 11.41 -9.77
C ASN A 21 5.02 11.35 -11.21
N VAL A 22 4.21 10.93 -12.20
CA VAL A 22 4.65 10.79 -13.60
C VAL A 22 4.74 12.13 -14.33
N THR A 23 3.83 13.07 -14.06
CA THR A 23 3.79 14.38 -14.74
C THR A 23 4.91 15.30 -14.26
N GLY A 24 5.67 14.92 -13.23
CA GLY A 24 6.75 15.75 -12.68
C GLY A 24 6.24 17.06 -12.06
N LYS A 25 4.93 17.17 -11.80
CA LYS A 25 4.35 18.25 -11.01
C LYS A 25 4.71 18.05 -9.54
N HIS A 26 5.99 18.28 -9.24
CA HIS A 26 6.48 18.44 -7.88
C HIS A 26 6.54 19.92 -7.46
N GLU A 27 6.20 20.86 -8.34
CA GLU A 27 6.05 22.29 -8.00
C GLU A 27 4.83 22.87 -8.72
N GLU A 28 4.16 23.86 -8.11
CA GLU A 28 2.90 24.53 -8.52
C GLU A 28 1.56 23.92 -8.07
N ALA A 29 1.54 23.20 -6.95
CA ALA A 29 0.35 23.16 -6.07
C ALA A 29 0.71 23.42 -4.59
N HIS A 30 1.90 23.97 -4.34
CA HIS A 30 2.43 24.26 -3.01
C HIS A 30 2.44 25.77 -2.68
N GLU A 31 1.37 26.49 -3.02
CA GLU A 31 1.16 27.85 -2.48
C GLU A 31 -0.09 28.03 -1.59
N SER A 32 -0.94 27.02 -1.37
CA SER A 32 -1.98 27.18 -0.32
C SER A 32 -2.63 25.94 0.28
N LYS A 33 -2.12 24.72 0.07
CA LYS A 33 -2.56 23.59 0.89
C LYS A 33 -1.36 22.75 1.27
N SER A 34 -0.93 23.00 2.51
CA SER A 34 -0.43 22.01 3.46
C SER A 34 0.00 20.70 2.82
N HIS A 35 1.27 20.31 3.00
CA HIS A 35 1.62 18.89 3.16
C HIS A 35 0.41 18.20 3.78
N PRO A 36 -0.12 17.08 3.26
CA PRO A 36 -1.05 16.29 4.06
C PRO A 36 -0.34 16.17 5.40
N GLY A 37 -0.90 16.82 6.43
CA GLY A 37 -0.18 16.94 7.69
C GLY A 37 0.23 15.53 8.06
N PHE A 38 1.31 15.33 8.79
CA PHE A 38 1.66 14.01 9.32
C PHE A 38 0.41 13.22 9.80
N PHE A 39 -0.57 13.94 10.36
CA PHE A 39 -1.92 13.50 10.68
C PHE A 39 -2.80 12.99 9.53
N ALA A 40 -2.84 13.65 8.36
CA ALA A 40 -3.58 13.20 7.18
C ALA A 40 -2.97 11.93 6.57
N THR A 41 -1.63 11.82 6.53
CA THR A 41 -0.94 10.58 6.11
C THR A 41 -1.21 9.44 7.08
N ILE A 42 -1.19 9.71 8.40
CA ILE A 42 -1.56 8.73 9.43
C ILE A 42 -3.02 8.30 9.30
N LEU A 43 -3.95 9.25 9.08
CA LEU A 43 -5.36 8.95 8.94
C LEU A 43 -5.61 8.11 7.68
N GLU A 44 -4.89 8.41 6.60
CA GLU A 44 -4.96 7.66 5.36
C GLU A 44 -4.42 6.23 5.51
N ILE A 45 -3.23 6.06 6.11
CA ILE A 45 -2.66 4.75 6.44
C ILE A 45 -3.58 4.00 7.39
N GLY A 46 -4.15 4.67 8.39
CA GLY A 46 -5.08 4.08 9.35
C GLY A 46 -6.37 3.59 8.69
N ILE A 47 -6.95 4.35 7.76
CA ILE A 47 -8.13 3.93 7.00
C ILE A 47 -7.79 2.73 6.09
N LEU A 48 -6.65 2.78 5.40
CA LEU A 48 -6.16 1.70 4.55
C LEU A 48 -5.91 0.42 5.34
N ASP A 49 -5.27 0.57 6.51
CA ASP A 49 -4.94 -0.53 7.41
C ASP A 49 -6.20 -1.12 8.04
N ILE A 50 -7.20 -0.31 8.41
CA ILE A 50 -8.50 -0.82 8.87
C ILE A 50 -9.19 -1.64 7.77
N VAL A 51 -9.21 -1.18 6.53
CA VAL A 51 -9.84 -1.91 5.42
C VAL A 51 -9.09 -3.20 5.08
N PHE A 52 -7.74 -3.16 5.08
CA PHE A 52 -6.89 -4.30 4.75
C PHE A 52 -6.78 -5.32 5.89
N SER A 53 -6.74 -4.83 7.14
CA SER A 53 -6.78 -5.67 8.34
C SER A 53 -8.14 -6.31 8.48
N LEU A 54 -9.26 -5.61 8.29
CA LEU A 54 -10.59 -6.23 8.38
C LEU A 54 -10.76 -7.35 7.37
N ASP A 55 -10.33 -7.21 6.10
CA ASP A 55 -10.47 -8.31 5.13
C ASP A 55 -9.53 -9.50 5.44
N SER A 56 -8.24 -9.24 5.69
CA SER A 56 -7.25 -10.29 5.96
C SER A 56 -7.52 -11.02 7.28
N VAL A 57 -7.95 -10.28 8.30
CA VAL A 57 -8.29 -10.82 9.61
C VAL A 57 -9.66 -11.50 9.59
N ILE A 58 -10.71 -10.92 9.00
CA ILE A 58 -12.02 -11.60 8.91
C ILE A 58 -11.93 -12.86 8.03
N THR A 59 -11.07 -12.88 7.00
CA THR A 59 -10.87 -14.09 6.18
C THR A 59 -10.08 -15.16 6.94
N ALA A 60 -9.01 -14.79 7.67
CA ALA A 60 -8.21 -15.73 8.44
C ALA A 60 -8.90 -16.21 9.73
N VAL A 61 -9.73 -15.35 10.34
CA VAL A 61 -10.41 -15.56 11.62
C VAL A 61 -11.87 -15.99 11.44
N GLY A 62 -12.49 -15.79 10.28
CA GLY A 62 -13.70 -16.52 9.88
C GLY A 62 -13.51 -18.04 9.90
N MET A 63 -12.25 -18.50 9.94
CA MET A 63 -11.86 -19.89 10.17
C MET A 63 -11.45 -20.22 11.63
N ALA A 64 -11.42 -19.27 12.57
CA ALA A 64 -11.03 -19.50 13.98
C ALA A 64 -11.94 -18.73 14.98
N GLN A 65 -12.57 -19.46 15.91
CA GLN A 65 -13.67 -18.96 16.76
C GLN A 65 -13.27 -17.97 17.90
N HIS A 66 -12.05 -17.42 17.91
CA HIS A 66 -11.52 -16.65 19.04
C HIS A 66 -11.31 -15.17 18.74
N ILE A 67 -12.33 -14.37 19.05
CA ILE A 67 -12.34 -12.89 18.89
C ILE A 67 -11.19 -12.23 19.69
N ASP A 68 -10.82 -12.77 20.84
CA ASP A 68 -9.77 -12.17 21.68
C ASP A 68 -8.39 -12.19 21.01
N ILE A 69 -8.07 -13.28 20.32
CA ILE A 69 -6.82 -13.44 19.56
C ILE A 69 -6.79 -12.46 18.39
N MET A 70 -7.95 -12.24 17.77
CA MET A 70 -8.12 -11.32 16.65
C MET A 70 -7.78 -9.87 17.04
N ILE A 71 -8.33 -9.41 18.16
CA ILE A 71 -8.10 -8.05 18.66
C ILE A 71 -6.63 -7.87 19.03
N LEU A 72 -6.04 -8.85 19.71
CA LEU A 72 -4.62 -8.80 20.09
C LEU A 72 -3.70 -8.73 18.86
N ALA A 73 -3.99 -9.53 17.82
CA ALA A 73 -3.22 -9.53 16.58
C ALA A 73 -3.25 -8.16 15.87
N VAL A 74 -4.42 -7.52 15.79
CA VAL A 74 -4.57 -6.18 15.19
C VAL A 74 -3.79 -5.13 15.99
N ILE A 75 -3.89 -5.14 17.33
CA ILE A 75 -3.16 -4.19 18.18
C ILE A 75 -1.64 -4.34 17.99
N ILE A 76 -1.13 -5.57 17.97
CA ILE A 76 0.29 -5.84 17.75
C ILE A 76 0.72 -5.37 16.35
N ALA A 77 -0.07 -5.69 15.32
CA ALA A 77 0.22 -5.29 13.94
C ALA A 77 0.31 -3.77 13.80
N VAL A 78 -0.68 -3.03 14.32
CA VAL A 78 -0.68 -1.56 14.31
C VAL A 78 0.53 -1.01 15.06
N GLY A 79 0.86 -1.58 16.23
CA GLY A 79 2.04 -1.17 17.01
C GLY A 79 3.34 -1.31 16.22
N VAL A 80 3.52 -2.44 15.52
CA VAL A 80 4.68 -2.69 14.66
C VAL A 80 4.71 -1.73 13.46
N MET A 81 3.58 -1.50 12.81
CA MET A 81 3.48 -0.55 11.69
C MET A 81 3.81 0.87 12.10
N MET A 82 3.30 1.35 13.25
CA MET A 82 3.63 2.68 13.76
C MET A 82 5.13 2.81 14.06
N PHE A 83 5.72 1.80 14.69
CA PHE A 83 7.16 1.76 14.97
C PHE A 83 8.01 1.78 13.68
N ALA A 84 7.61 1.03 12.66
CA ALA A 84 8.33 0.92 11.40
C ALA A 84 8.01 2.05 10.39
N SER A 85 6.92 2.79 10.58
CA SER A 85 6.36 3.74 9.60
C SER A 85 7.38 4.75 9.09
N LYS A 86 8.19 5.33 9.98
CA LYS A 86 9.22 6.30 9.62
C LYS A 86 10.29 5.67 8.72
N ALA A 87 10.82 4.51 9.10
CA ALA A 87 11.83 3.81 8.32
C ALA A 87 11.30 3.36 6.95
N ILE A 88 10.05 2.91 6.90
CA ILE A 88 9.38 2.53 5.65
C ILE A 88 9.18 3.75 4.76
N SER A 89 8.71 4.88 5.30
CA SER A 89 8.51 6.12 4.54
C SER A 89 9.83 6.61 3.94
N GLU A 90 10.88 6.72 4.76
CA GLU A 90 12.21 7.14 4.27
C GLU A 90 12.74 6.18 3.18
N PHE A 91 12.50 4.88 3.32
CA PHE A 91 12.91 3.91 2.28
C PHE A 91 12.14 4.10 0.97
N VAL A 92 10.82 4.32 1.04
CA VAL A 92 9.97 4.53 -0.13
C VAL A 92 10.33 5.84 -0.84
N ASP A 93 10.56 6.92 -0.08
CA ASP A 93 10.93 8.23 -0.62
C ASP A 93 12.29 8.22 -1.32
N ASN A 94 13.25 7.44 -0.80
CA ASN A 94 14.58 7.29 -1.39
C ASN A 94 14.61 6.36 -2.62
N ASN A 95 13.55 5.58 -2.88
CA ASN A 95 13.48 4.63 -3.98
C ASN A 95 12.19 4.87 -4.80
N PRO A 96 12.22 5.79 -5.80
CA PRO A 96 11.03 6.18 -6.57
C PRO A 96 10.30 5.01 -7.24
N THR A 97 11.04 3.98 -7.67
CA THR A 97 10.47 2.77 -8.26
C THR A 97 9.68 1.95 -7.25
N ILE A 98 10.10 1.90 -5.99
CA ILE A 98 9.35 1.27 -4.89
C ILE A 98 8.07 2.06 -4.60
N LYS A 99 8.12 3.40 -4.60
CA LYS A 99 6.93 4.25 -4.46
C LYS A 99 5.90 3.94 -5.54
N MET A 100 6.34 3.89 -6.80
CA MET A 100 5.46 3.56 -7.93
C MET A 100 4.91 2.14 -7.84
N LEU A 101 5.73 1.17 -7.42
CA LEU A 101 5.31 -0.21 -7.21
C LEU A 101 4.22 -0.31 -6.13
N ALA A 102 4.38 0.40 -5.01
CA ALA A 102 3.39 0.44 -3.93
C ALA A 102 2.05 1.04 -4.40
N LEU A 103 2.09 2.14 -5.14
CA LEU A 103 0.87 2.75 -5.71
C LEU A 103 0.17 1.82 -6.71
N ALA A 104 0.93 1.09 -7.53
CA ALA A 104 0.37 0.10 -8.45
C ALA A 104 -0.30 -1.06 -7.69
N PHE A 105 0.27 -1.51 -6.57
CA PHE A 105 -0.36 -2.52 -5.72
C PHE A 105 -1.64 -2.00 -5.06
N LEU A 106 -1.69 -0.73 -4.64
CA LEU A 106 -2.93 -0.14 -4.12
C LEU A 106 -4.05 -0.13 -5.17
N VAL A 107 -3.74 0.13 -6.44
CA VAL A 107 -4.71 0.00 -7.55
C VAL A 107 -5.16 -1.45 -7.71
N LEU A 108 -4.23 -2.41 -7.72
CA LEU A 108 -4.53 -3.84 -7.86
C LEU A 108 -5.43 -4.35 -6.72
N VAL A 109 -5.09 -4.01 -5.47
CA VAL A 109 -5.88 -4.36 -4.29
C VAL A 109 -7.24 -3.65 -4.32
N GLY A 110 -7.27 -2.37 -4.70
CA GLY A 110 -8.51 -1.64 -4.88
C GLY A 110 -9.46 -2.31 -5.88
N PHE A 111 -8.93 -2.79 -7.01
CA PHE A 111 -9.69 -3.54 -8.00
C PHE A 111 -10.19 -4.89 -7.44
N ALA A 112 -9.35 -5.63 -6.71
CA ALA A 112 -9.75 -6.87 -6.06
C ALA A 112 -10.90 -6.65 -5.06
N LEU A 113 -10.83 -5.59 -4.23
CA LEU A 113 -11.90 -5.25 -3.27
C LEU A 113 -13.22 -4.88 -3.95
N VAL A 114 -13.18 -4.19 -5.09
CA VAL A 114 -14.38 -3.90 -5.88
C VAL A 114 -14.99 -5.21 -6.39
N LEU A 115 -14.19 -6.11 -6.96
CA LEU A 115 -14.66 -7.40 -7.46
C LEU A 115 -15.24 -8.29 -6.35
N ASP A 116 -14.55 -8.40 -5.22
CA ASP A 116 -15.03 -9.13 -4.04
C ASP A 116 -16.34 -8.52 -3.53
N GLY A 117 -16.46 -7.20 -3.57
CA GLY A 117 -17.69 -6.47 -3.23
C GLY A 117 -18.88 -6.76 -4.16
N PHE A 118 -18.63 -7.18 -5.40
CA PHE A 118 -19.63 -7.68 -6.36
C PHE A 118 -19.82 -9.20 -6.31
N GLY A 119 -19.14 -9.90 -5.39
CA GLY A 119 -19.21 -11.35 -5.23
C GLY A 119 -18.27 -12.14 -6.14
N VAL A 120 -17.46 -11.47 -6.96
CA VAL A 120 -16.42 -12.09 -7.79
C VAL A 120 -15.15 -12.21 -6.96
N HIS A 121 -14.94 -13.39 -6.39
CA HIS A 121 -13.80 -13.63 -5.51
C HIS A 121 -12.52 -13.82 -6.32
N VAL A 122 -11.59 -12.89 -6.20
CA VAL A 122 -10.25 -13.05 -6.80
C VAL A 122 -9.40 -13.91 -5.86
N PRO A 123 -8.82 -15.03 -6.33
CA PRO A 123 -7.97 -15.83 -5.47
C PRO A 123 -6.75 -15.02 -5.01
N LYS A 124 -6.66 -14.78 -3.68
CA LYS A 124 -5.64 -13.91 -3.07
C LYS A 124 -4.21 -14.34 -3.42
N GLY A 125 -4.00 -15.63 -3.69
CA GLY A 125 -2.71 -16.17 -4.15
C GLY A 125 -2.16 -15.51 -5.41
N TYR A 126 -3.01 -15.11 -6.36
CA TYR A 126 -2.54 -14.38 -7.56
C TYR A 126 -2.03 -12.99 -7.21
N ILE A 127 -2.71 -12.29 -6.29
CA ILE A 127 -2.31 -10.96 -5.84
C ILE A 127 -1.00 -11.06 -5.05
N TYR A 128 -0.88 -12.02 -4.13
CA TYR A 128 0.34 -12.23 -3.34
C TYR A 128 1.52 -12.64 -4.22
N PHE A 129 1.30 -13.50 -5.21
CA PHE A 129 2.32 -13.87 -6.17
C PHE A 129 2.78 -12.68 -7.01
N ALA A 130 1.83 -11.88 -7.54
CA ALA A 130 2.15 -10.68 -8.31
C ALA A 130 2.94 -9.66 -7.47
N MET A 131 2.58 -9.47 -6.21
CA MET A 131 3.29 -8.57 -5.29
C MET A 131 4.70 -9.07 -5.00
N GLY A 132 4.84 -10.34 -4.60
CA GLY A 132 6.14 -10.94 -4.31
C GLY A 132 7.08 -10.98 -5.51
N PHE A 133 6.57 -11.37 -6.68
CA PHE A 133 7.35 -11.39 -7.92
C PHE A 133 7.83 -9.99 -8.31
N SER A 134 6.94 -9.00 -8.29
CA SER A 134 7.30 -7.62 -8.69
C SER A 134 8.29 -6.99 -7.71
N LEU A 135 8.14 -7.26 -6.40
CA LEU A 135 9.13 -6.85 -5.39
C LEU A 135 10.49 -7.52 -5.63
N ALA A 136 10.51 -8.82 -5.94
CA ALA A 136 11.76 -9.52 -6.23
C ALA A 136 12.47 -8.93 -7.46
N VAL A 137 11.72 -8.68 -8.53
CA VAL A 137 12.24 -8.02 -9.75
C VAL A 137 12.77 -6.62 -9.42
N GLU A 138 12.05 -5.85 -8.60
CA GLU A 138 12.48 -4.50 -8.24
C GLU A 138 13.71 -4.52 -7.33
N CYS A 139 13.84 -5.48 -6.41
CA CYS A 139 15.06 -5.69 -5.64
C CYS A 139 16.27 -5.98 -6.55
N LEU A 140 16.10 -6.80 -7.59
CA LEU A 140 17.14 -7.04 -8.59
C LEU A 140 17.48 -5.78 -9.39
N ASN A 141 16.47 -4.99 -9.75
CA ASN A 141 16.62 -3.74 -10.49
C ASN A 141 17.41 -2.69 -9.69
N ILE A 142 17.09 -2.53 -8.40
CA ILE A 142 17.82 -1.66 -7.47
C ILE A 142 19.26 -2.15 -7.30
N TYR A 143 19.47 -3.46 -7.13
CA TYR A 143 20.81 -4.05 -7.00
C TYR A 143 21.66 -3.80 -8.26
N ALA A 144 21.10 -4.05 -9.44
CA ALA A 144 21.76 -3.82 -10.72
C ALA A 144 22.13 -2.34 -10.91
N ARG A 145 21.23 -1.41 -10.59
CA ARG A 145 21.46 0.03 -10.67
C ARG A 145 22.58 0.49 -9.73
N LYS A 146 22.60 0.00 -8.49
CA LYS A 146 23.68 0.29 -7.53
C LYS A 146 25.03 -0.21 -8.03
N ARG A 147 25.08 -1.41 -8.62
CA ARG A 147 26.32 -1.95 -9.20
C ARG A 147 26.82 -1.13 -10.39
N ALA A 148 25.95 -0.79 -11.33
CA ALA A 148 26.31 0.02 -12.50
C ALA A 148 26.86 1.41 -12.11
N SER A 149 26.30 2.05 -11.08
CA SER A 149 26.81 3.34 -10.57
C SER A 149 28.17 3.25 -9.88
N ARG A 150 28.58 2.05 -9.46
CA ARG A 150 29.85 1.79 -8.76
C ARG A 150 31.01 1.52 -9.72
N ASP A 151 30.72 1.00 -10.91
CA ASP A 151 31.70 0.75 -11.98
C ASP A 151 32.07 2.03 -12.78
N GLN A 152 31.37 3.16 -12.55
CA GLN A 152 31.69 4.47 -13.16
C GLN A 152 32.53 5.40 -12.25
N LYS A 153 32.94 4.95 -11.05
CA LYS A 153 33.79 5.69 -10.11
C LYS A 153 35.18 5.05 -10.03
#